data_AF-A0A815HA41-F1
#
_entry.id   AF-A0A815HA41-F1
#
_cell.length_a   1.000
_cell.length_b   1.000
_cell.length_c   1.000
_cell.angle_alpha   90.00
_cell.angle_beta   90.00
_cell.angle_gamma   90.00
#
_symmetry.space_group_name_H-M   'P 1'
#
loop_
_entity.id
_entity.type
_entity.pdbx_description
1 polymer ?
#
loop_
_entity_poly.entity_id
_entity_poly.type
_entity_poly.pdbx_seq_one_letter_code
_entity_poly.pdbx_strand_id
1 'polypeptide(L)'
;MKLINGGSQNANESFHAVLWNLAPKYRYATGIVIDLCTAMAVLCYNDGSQAIIPVITGITGGGGGGYYTRVAMRRLDESCVYAEHKKKTKQTT
;
A
#
# COMPACT_ATOMS: atom_id res chain seq x y z
N MET A 1 -5.22 3.15 -6.06
CA MET A 1 -5.92 1.90 -6.40
C MET A 1 -7.23 2.27 -7.11
N LYS A 2 -7.47 1.84 -8.36
CA LYS A 2 -8.61 2.34 -9.17
C LYS A 2 -9.61 1.21 -9.43
N LEU A 3 -10.81 1.36 -8.87
CA LEU A 3 -11.91 0.40 -8.93
C LEU A 3 -12.50 0.34 -10.35
N ILE A 4 -12.57 -0.85 -10.96
CA ILE A 4 -13.35 -1.05 -12.20
C ILE A 4 -14.01 -2.43 -12.19
N ASN A 5 -15.35 -2.41 -12.33
CA ASN A 5 -16.26 -3.49 -12.74
C ASN A 5 -16.59 -4.63 -11.75
N GLY A 6 -17.84 -4.61 -11.28
CA GLY A 6 -18.71 -5.80 -11.41
C GLY A 6 -18.76 -6.78 -10.24
N GLY A 7 -18.18 -6.44 -9.10
CA GLY A 7 -18.42 -7.12 -7.84
C GLY A 7 -17.87 -6.22 -6.75
N SER A 8 -18.71 -5.81 -5.81
CA SER A 8 -18.26 -5.10 -4.63
C SER A 8 -17.27 -6.01 -3.87
N GLN A 9 -16.00 -5.95 -4.22
CA GLN A 9 -14.93 -6.40 -3.32
C GLN A 9 -14.91 -5.35 -2.23
N ASN A 10 -15.49 -5.73 -1.10
CA ASN A 10 -15.71 -4.90 0.07
C ASN A 10 -14.50 -3.98 0.32
N ALA A 11 -14.73 -2.66 0.33
CA ALA A 11 -13.68 -1.68 0.58
C ALA A 11 -12.93 -2.00 1.89
N ASN A 12 -13.63 -2.57 2.88
CA ASN A 12 -13.04 -2.99 4.14
C ASN A 12 -12.06 -4.16 3.97
N GLU A 13 -12.37 -5.13 3.09
CA GLU A 13 -11.46 -6.25 2.82
C GLU A 13 -10.20 -5.78 2.08
N SER A 14 -10.37 -4.88 1.12
CA SER A 14 -9.24 -4.32 0.36
C SER A 14 -8.36 -3.45 1.23
N PHE A 15 -8.95 -2.62 2.11
CA PHE A 15 -8.21 -1.84 3.09
C PHE A 15 -7.47 -2.73 4.11
N HIS A 16 -8.16 -3.72 4.68
CA HIS A 16 -7.55 -4.66 5.62
C HIS A 16 -6.42 -5.48 4.98
N ALA A 17 -6.51 -5.82 3.69
CA ALA A 17 -5.41 -6.48 2.98
C ALA A 17 -4.13 -5.62 2.97
N VAL A 18 -4.26 -4.31 2.78
CA VAL A 18 -3.11 -3.38 2.87
C VAL A 18 -2.58 -3.29 4.30
N LEU A 19 -3.47 -3.16 5.30
CA LEU A 19 -3.08 -3.10 6.71
C LEU A 19 -2.32 -4.35 7.16
N TRP A 20 -2.82 -5.55 6.82
CA TRP A 20 -2.19 -6.80 7.24
C TRP A 20 -0.92 -7.14 6.46
N ASN A 21 -0.69 -6.52 5.30
CA ASN A 21 0.61 -6.57 4.64
C ASN A 21 1.66 -5.73 5.38
N LEU A 22 1.24 -4.61 6.00
CA LEU A 22 2.11 -3.75 6.81
C LEU A 22 2.36 -4.33 8.21
N ALA A 23 1.31 -4.85 8.86
CA ALA A 23 1.37 -5.46 10.18
C ALA A 23 0.82 -6.91 10.13
N PRO A 24 1.64 -7.90 9.76
CA PRO A 24 1.16 -9.27 9.61
C PRO A 24 0.59 -9.83 10.91
N LYS A 25 -0.62 -10.40 10.86
CA LYS A 25 -1.36 -10.89 12.04
C LYS A 25 -0.60 -11.93 12.89
N TYR A 26 0.33 -12.66 12.28
CA TYR A 26 1.14 -13.67 12.95
C TYR A 26 2.34 -13.09 13.69
N ARG A 27 2.63 -11.80 13.53
CA ARG A 27 3.72 -11.10 14.20
C ARG A 27 3.14 -10.22 15.30
N TYR A 28 3.71 -10.33 16.49
CA TYR A 28 3.37 -9.43 17.58
C TYR A 28 3.67 -7.97 17.18
N ALA A 29 2.68 -7.10 17.37
CA ALA A 29 2.78 -5.66 17.18
C ALA A 29 2.11 -4.98 18.38
N THR A 30 2.75 -3.94 18.91
CA THR A 30 2.14 -3.10 19.95
C THR A 30 1.05 -2.22 19.33
N GLY A 31 0.12 -1.69 20.15
CA GLY A 31 -0.93 -0.79 19.67
C GLY A 31 -0.39 0.39 18.85
N ILE A 32 0.72 0.98 19.30
CA ILE A 32 1.41 2.07 18.60
C ILE A 32 1.85 1.66 17.18
N VAL A 33 2.33 0.42 17.01
CA VAL A 33 2.73 -0.09 15.69
C VAL A 33 1.50 -0.29 14.79
N ILE A 34 0.39 -0.80 15.34
CA ILE A 34 -0.86 -0.94 14.60
C ILE A 34 -1.41 0.42 14.18
N ASP A 35 -1.37 1.43 15.04
CA ASP A 35 -1.83 2.79 14.73
C ASP A 35 -1.00 3.40 13.59
N LEU A 36 0.33 3.24 13.65
CA LEU A 36 1.23 3.68 12.59
C LEU A 36 0.95 2.95 11.26
N CYS A 37 0.85 1.63 11.30
CA CYS A 37 0.53 0.83 10.10
C CYS A 37 -0.84 1.19 9.53
N THR A 38 -1.81 1.55 10.38
CA THR A 38 -3.14 2.01 9.95
C THR A 38 -3.05 3.34 9.23
N ALA A 39 -2.32 4.32 9.77
CA ALA A 39 -2.09 5.60 9.11
C ALA A 39 -1.37 5.43 7.75
N MET A 40 -0.35 4.56 7.69
CA MET A 40 0.33 4.24 6.44
C MET A 40 -0.58 3.50 5.44
N ALA A 41 -1.43 2.60 5.91
CA ALA A 41 -2.39 1.88 5.06
C ALA A 41 -3.39 2.83 4.41
N VAL A 42 -3.86 3.86 5.14
CA VAL A 42 -4.74 4.91 4.59
C VAL A 42 -4.07 5.65 3.44
N LEU A 43 -2.79 6.03 3.59
CA LEU A 43 -2.03 6.71 2.54
C LEU A 43 -1.86 5.80 1.31
N CYS A 44 -1.41 4.55 1.52
CA CYS A 44 -1.23 3.58 0.43
C CYS A 44 -2.52 3.25 -0.31
N TYR A 45 -3.63 3.10 0.41
CA TYR A 45 -4.91 2.73 -0.17
C TYR A 45 -5.46 3.84 -1.07
N ASN A 46 -5.40 5.09 -0.61
CA ASN A 46 -5.95 6.24 -1.33
C ASN A 46 -5.02 6.70 -2.46
N ASP A 47 -3.75 6.95 -2.15
CA ASP A 47 -2.82 7.69 -3.01
C ASP A 47 -1.66 6.84 -3.55
N GLY A 48 -1.52 5.60 -3.06
CA GLY A 48 -0.42 4.71 -3.41
C GLY A 48 0.84 4.91 -2.56
N SER A 49 1.88 4.13 -2.84
CA SER A 49 3.08 4.03 -2.01
C SER A 49 3.93 5.31 -2.04
N GLN A 50 3.78 6.13 -3.09
CA GLN A 50 4.48 7.42 -3.15
C GLN A 50 4.03 8.43 -2.10
N ALA A 51 2.79 8.33 -1.59
CA ALA A 51 2.29 9.22 -0.53
C ALA A 51 3.04 9.07 0.79
N ILE A 52 3.80 7.98 0.97
CA ILE A 52 4.67 7.76 2.13
C ILE A 52 5.94 8.63 2.07
N ILE A 53 6.42 8.99 0.87
CA ILE A 53 7.67 9.75 0.69
C ILE A 53 7.72 11.06 1.50
N PRO A 54 6.69 11.95 1.47
CA PRO A 54 6.72 13.17 2.28
C PRO A 54 6.74 12.86 3.78
N VAL A 55 6.08 11.79 4.24
CA VAL A 55 6.08 11.36 5.64
C VAL A 55 7.48 10.93 6.08
N ILE A 56 8.13 10.05 5.32
CA ILE A 56 9.51 9.62 5.61
C ILE A 56 10.45 10.83 5.59
N THR A 57 10.31 11.71 4.60
CA THR A 57 11.12 12.92 4.45
C THR A 57 10.97 13.83 5.67
N GLY A 58 9.74 14.03 6.17
CA GLY A 58 9.48 14.81 7.38
C GLY A 58 10.12 14.21 8.64
N ILE A 59 10.01 12.90 8.84
CA ILE A 59 10.56 12.20 10.01
C ILE A 59 12.10 12.20 10.00
N THR A 60 12.70 12.12 8.82
CA THR A 60 14.16 12.04 8.63
C THR A 60 14.84 13.40 8.46
N GLY A 61 14.10 14.51 8.65
CA GLY A 61 14.68 15.86 8.51
C GLY A 61 15.15 16.19 7.09
N GLY A 62 14.49 15.63 6.06
CA GLY A 62 14.81 15.88 4.65
C GLY A 62 15.56 14.74 3.93
N GLY A 63 16.08 13.73 4.65
CA GLY A 63 16.93 12.68 4.08
C GLY A 63 16.20 11.50 3.41
N GLY A 64 14.92 11.29 3.71
CA GLY A 64 14.21 10.05 3.38
C GLY A 64 13.70 9.91 1.94
N GLY A 65 13.58 11.03 1.22
CA GLY A 65 12.98 11.10 -0.12
C GLY A 65 13.95 10.95 -1.29
N GLY A 66 15.09 10.29 -1.09
CA GLY A 66 16.13 10.13 -2.12
C GLY A 66 15.67 9.39 -3.38
N TYR A 67 16.49 9.45 -4.44
CA TYR A 67 16.20 8.85 -5.75
C TYR A 67 15.78 7.38 -5.66
N TYR A 68 16.54 6.55 -4.93
CA TYR A 68 16.25 5.13 -4.78
C TYR A 68 14.91 4.86 -4.07
N THR A 69 14.55 5.68 -3.07
CA THR A 69 13.25 5.59 -2.40
C THR A 69 12.11 5.84 -3.39
N ARG A 70 12.21 6.89 -4.21
CA ARG A 70 11.17 7.23 -5.19
C ARG A 70 11.01 6.15 -6.26
N VAL A 71 12.13 5.59 -6.74
CA VAL A 71 12.13 4.49 -7.72
C VAL A 71 11.52 3.23 -7.10
N ALA A 72 11.87 2.89 -5.86
CA ALA A 72 11.31 1.73 -5.16
C ALA A 72 9.80 1.85 -4.97
N MET A 73 9.31 3.01 -4.48
CA MET A 73 7.88 3.25 -4.28
C MET A 73 7.11 3.23 -5.60
N ARG A 74 7.68 3.79 -6.68
CA ARG A 74 7.10 3.70 -8.02
C ARG A 74 6.97 2.25 -8.50
N ARG A 75 8.01 1.44 -8.32
CA ARG A 75 7.99 0.01 -8.70
C ARG A 75 6.97 -0.78 -7.90
N LEU A 76 6.79 -0.45 -6.62
CA LEU A 76 5.75 -1.06 -5.78
C LEU A 76 4.36 -0.77 -6.36
N ASP A 77 4.08 0.48 -6.69
CA ASP A 77 2.80 0.86 -7.30
C ASP A 77 2.59 0.19 -8.67
N GLU A 78 3.62 0.15 -9.52
CA GLU A 78 3.60 -0.55 -10.81
C GLU A 78 3.38 -2.07 -10.65
N SER A 79 3.95 -2.68 -9.61
CA SER A 79 3.77 -4.11 -9.33
C SER A 79 2.34 -4.45 -8.90
N CYS A 80 1.67 -3.55 -8.16
CA CYS A 80 0.26 -3.70 -7.82
C CYS A 80 -0.61 -3.68 -9.08
N VAL A 81 -0.33 -2.74 -10.00
CA VAL A 81 -1.02 -2.65 -11.30
C VAL A 81 -0.78 -3.92 -12.12
N TYR A 82 0.46 -4.41 -12.21
CA TYR A 82 0.78 -5.64 -12.93
C TYR A 82 0.10 -6.88 -12.34
N ALA A 83 0.07 -7.00 -11.01
CA ALA A 83 -0.60 -8.09 -10.32
C ALA A 83 -2.12 -8.10 -10.61
N GLU A 84 -2.75 -6.93 -10.73
CA GLU A 84 -4.15 -6.81 -11.14
C GLU A 84 -4.38 -7.24 -12.59
N HIS A 85 -3.52 -6.81 -13.52
CA HIS A 85 -3.61 -7.24 -14.92
C HIS A 85 -3.54 -8.77 -15.06
N LYS A 86 -2.61 -9.41 -14.34
CA LYS A 86 -2.47 -10.88 -14.34
C LYS A 86 -3.68 -11.61 -13.75
N LYS A 87 -4.34 -11.03 -12.73
CA LYS A 87 -5.58 -11.59 -12.16
C LYS A 87 -6.74 -11.51 -13.14
N LYS A 88 -6.85 -10.43 -13.90
CA LYS A 88 -7.87 -10.26 -14.95
C LYS A 88 -7.71 -11.28 -16.07
N THR A 89 -6.49 -11.55 -16.54
CA THR A 89 -6.25 -12.55 -17.59
C THR A 89 -6.65 -13.97 -17.17
N LYS A 90 -6.53 -14.30 -15.88
CA LYS A 90 -6.88 -15.62 -15.34
C LYS A 90 -8.38 -15.86 -15.11
N GLN A 91 -9.20 -14.81 -15.00
CA GLN A 91 -10.65 -14.96 -14.81
C GLN A 91 -11.41 -15.13 -16.13
N THR A 92 -10.79 -14.80 -17.26
CA THR A 92 -11.39 -14.87 -18.61
C THR A 92 -11.07 -16.17 -19.35
N THR A 93 -10.43 -17.15 -18.68
CA THR A 93 -10.16 -18.49 -19.22
C THR A 93 -10.93 -19.51 -18.39
#